data_AF-A0A915ZBR5-F1
#
_entry.id   AF-A0A915ZBR5-F1
#
_cell.length_a   1.000
_cell.length_b   1.000
_cell.length_c   1.000
_cell.angle_alpha   90.00
_cell.angle_beta   90.00
_cell.angle_gamma   90.00
#
_symmetry.space_group_name_H-M   'P 1'
#
loop_
_entity.id
_entity.type
_entity.pdbx_description
1 polymer ?
#
loop_
_entity_poly.entity_id
_entity_poly.type
_entity_poly.pdbx_seq_one_letter_code
_entity_poly.pdbx_strand_id
1 'polypeptide(L)'
;MEFINAPIEHNNLIVKSHSKACYTSHLLDFTSKELNEILEGSPEFLELKQKYLSSQNELVNLQQRNSQTEEEILKLEKIAETYYQSSLNELINLQQRNSQFKNQLIQIEEENLKLENELFDLQQRNFKFDQNNQNLRLNLAKQSKEFEEKEDILQSQIIDLQNENQNLAGNCTNLTEQLDQNKITNQQVQDQVSQLKQEETKLQEKLAQTEANIQELKSHKESLIEQKEQLENRLNQFQVNYEQIEQERIRLQNVVSDLSQDQTELKAKLEKEIAQLEQKLIIEEQIKMQLTQALQIKEDRINKLEQRLINLDQERIKKLQDKRKELSGINKELLNKLTSGKNTKEVHKEKEAKQKEMNELQQELSRTSTSYNVNRKNQVFKQVNNFLKVKGEFLTLREEAIEKLQNCYNNLESSINKESTIVSIRNMKISKLTDKYTKEFQSILVKYNDGLLELNKNYYSLKNVIQENKELEVSLMIENILKLNSFNLDKYKIFKFATNSQEGTRIQLNSNMMEEDINSLRKNLNELKLELNQERRESKNLAAV
;
A
#
# COMPACT_ATOMS: atom_id res chain seq x y z
N MET A 1 86.25 8.65 161.52
CA MET A 1 87.15 8.62 162.68
C MET A 1 87.57 7.18 162.89
N GLU A 2 88.87 6.92 162.92
CA GLU A 2 89.36 5.93 163.87
C GLU A 2 89.38 6.60 165.25
N PHE A 3 89.10 5.83 166.30
CA PHE A 3 89.55 6.16 167.65
C PHE A 3 89.88 4.85 168.38
N ILE A 4 91.07 4.34 168.07
CA ILE A 4 91.84 3.58 169.04
C ILE A 4 92.25 4.59 170.12
N ASN A 5 92.03 4.26 171.40
CA ASN A 5 92.69 4.94 172.52
C ASN A 5 92.75 4.03 173.76
N ALA A 6 93.76 3.18 173.77
CA ALA A 6 94.54 2.90 174.98
C ALA A 6 95.86 3.69 174.86
N PRO A 7 96.73 3.79 175.88
CA PRO A 7 96.57 3.47 177.31
C PRO A 7 96.95 4.66 178.23
N ILE A 8 96.70 4.56 179.55
CA ILE A 8 97.43 5.34 180.59
C ILE A 8 97.66 4.43 181.81
N GLU A 9 98.87 4.47 182.38
CA GLU A 9 99.30 3.68 183.55
C GLU A 9 100.27 4.50 184.43
N HIS A 10 100.37 4.19 185.74
CA HIS A 10 101.28 4.80 186.76
C HIS A 10 100.97 6.28 187.14
N ASN A 11 101.37 6.92 188.28
CA ASN A 11 101.82 6.59 189.66
C ASN A 11 101.91 7.96 190.47
N ASN A 12 102.10 8.13 191.79
CA ASN A 12 102.35 7.26 192.96
C ASN A 12 102.05 7.96 194.33
N LEU A 13 101.98 7.15 195.41
CA LEU A 13 102.35 7.37 196.84
C LEU A 13 102.15 8.71 197.63
N ILE A 14 101.45 8.59 198.77
CA ILE A 14 101.74 9.11 200.15
C ILE A 14 101.91 10.63 200.44
N VAL A 15 101.13 11.14 201.41
CA VAL A 15 101.48 12.27 202.32
C VAL A 15 101.05 11.94 203.77
N LYS A 16 101.73 12.47 204.80
CA LYS A 16 101.47 12.23 206.25
C LYS A 16 101.91 13.41 207.13
N SER A 17 101.24 13.66 208.26
CA SER A 17 101.65 14.65 209.30
C SER A 17 101.17 14.27 210.73
N HIS A 18 101.66 14.98 211.77
CA HIS A 18 101.41 14.76 213.22
C HIS A 18 101.46 16.13 213.97
N SER A 19 101.41 16.33 215.31
CA SER A 19 101.35 15.46 216.52
C SER A 19 100.74 16.23 217.72
N LYS A 20 100.50 15.57 218.88
CA LYS A 20 100.36 16.25 220.20
C LYS A 20 100.60 15.28 221.39
N ALA A 21 101.17 15.81 222.49
CA ALA A 21 101.35 15.20 223.84
C ALA A 21 102.32 13.98 223.96
N CYS A 22 103.22 13.84 224.96
CA CYS A 22 103.60 14.74 226.09
C CYS A 22 104.98 14.37 226.73
N TYR A 23 105.86 15.37 226.99
CA TYR A 23 106.98 15.41 227.98
C TYR A 23 108.10 14.31 227.90
N THR A 24 109.16 14.16 228.74
CA THR A 24 109.61 14.83 229.99
C THR A 24 111.15 14.76 230.26
N SER A 25 111.84 15.87 230.59
CA SER A 25 113.17 15.97 231.28
C SER A 25 114.43 15.32 230.63
N HIS A 26 115.70 15.57 231.01
CA HIS A 26 116.35 16.24 232.18
C HIS A 26 117.74 16.82 231.78
N LEU A 27 118.40 17.61 232.65
CA LEU A 27 119.77 18.18 232.54
C LEU A 27 120.02 19.25 231.45
N LEU A 28 120.97 20.20 231.60
CA LEU A 28 121.43 20.92 232.81
C LEU A 28 122.18 22.23 232.44
N ASP A 29 122.24 23.12 233.44
CA ASP A 29 123.27 24.11 233.77
C ASP A 29 123.75 25.26 232.84
N PHE A 30 123.81 26.43 233.50
CA PHE A 30 124.83 27.48 233.34
C PHE A 30 125.00 28.14 231.95
N THR A 31 126.02 28.98 231.76
CA THR A 31 125.91 30.44 231.99
C THR A 31 126.87 31.19 231.00
N SER A 32 127.11 32.51 231.02
CA SER A 32 127.03 33.48 232.13
C SER A 32 126.77 34.93 231.76
N LYS A 33 126.40 35.66 232.80
CA LYS A 33 126.25 37.12 232.85
C LYS A 33 127.61 37.81 233.11
N GLU A 34 128.74 37.17 232.78
CA GLU A 34 130.01 37.46 233.49
C GLU A 34 131.31 37.21 232.71
N LEU A 35 131.46 36.06 232.02
CA LEU A 35 132.71 35.72 231.29
C LEU A 35 133.08 36.71 230.15
N ASN A 36 132.17 37.63 229.85
CA ASN A 36 132.38 38.90 229.15
C ASN A 36 133.71 39.60 229.51
N GLU A 37 134.06 39.77 230.79
CA GLU A 37 135.21 40.60 231.19
C GLU A 37 136.59 39.98 230.88
N ILE A 38 136.64 38.78 230.26
CA ILE A 38 137.91 38.13 229.86
C ILE A 38 137.87 37.53 228.44
N LEU A 39 136.79 36.86 228.02
CA LEU A 39 136.82 36.00 226.81
C LEU A 39 136.82 36.74 225.45
N GLU A 40 136.56 38.05 225.42
CA GLU A 40 136.39 38.80 224.15
C GLU A 40 137.63 38.78 223.23
N GLY A 41 138.83 38.57 223.78
CA GLY A 41 140.07 38.45 223.00
C GLY A 41 140.30 37.10 222.30
N SER A 42 139.42 36.10 222.48
CA SER A 42 139.60 34.77 221.90
C SER A 42 139.11 34.66 220.44
N PRO A 43 139.81 33.91 219.56
CA PRO A 43 139.27 33.48 218.26
C PRO A 43 137.87 32.84 218.33
N GLU A 44 137.57 32.18 219.44
CA GLU A 44 136.32 31.45 219.68
C GLU A 44 135.09 32.38 219.74
N PHE A 45 135.28 33.65 220.13
CA PHE A 45 134.18 34.61 220.26
C PHE A 45 133.65 35.09 218.90
N LEU A 46 134.51 35.22 217.89
CA LEU A 46 134.07 35.52 216.52
C LEU A 46 133.28 34.35 215.92
N GLU A 47 133.75 33.11 216.09
CA GLU A 47 133.16 31.95 215.40
C GLU A 47 131.71 31.65 215.86
N LEU A 48 131.43 31.81 217.16
CA LEU A 48 130.07 31.70 217.72
C LEU A 48 129.10 32.71 217.10
N LYS A 49 129.53 33.97 216.95
CA LYS A 49 128.71 35.06 216.43
C LYS A 49 128.45 34.91 214.92
N GLN A 50 129.43 34.39 214.18
CA GLN A 50 129.31 34.06 212.75
C GLN A 50 128.24 32.98 212.49
N LYS A 51 128.19 31.94 213.34
CA LYS A 51 127.22 30.84 213.22
C LYS A 51 125.77 31.28 213.41
N TYR A 52 125.46 32.01 214.48
CA TYR A 52 124.06 32.31 214.82
C TYR A 52 123.35 33.23 213.79
N LEU A 53 124.05 34.23 213.23
CA LEU A 53 123.46 35.07 212.17
C LEU A 53 123.21 34.30 210.86
N SER A 54 124.01 33.26 210.57
CA SER A 54 123.88 32.48 209.33
C SER A 54 122.53 31.74 209.28
N SER A 55 122.15 31.06 210.37
CA SER A 55 120.89 30.29 210.44
C SER A 55 119.61 31.14 210.39
N GLN A 56 119.64 32.40 210.82
CA GLN A 56 118.49 33.31 210.68
C GLN A 56 118.21 33.64 209.20
N ASN A 57 119.26 33.90 208.40
CA ASN A 57 119.11 34.31 207.01
C ASN A 57 118.71 33.16 206.07
N GLU A 58 119.12 31.92 206.34
CA GLU A 58 118.66 30.77 205.53
C GLU A 58 117.14 30.55 205.63
N LEU A 59 116.53 30.82 206.79
CA LEU A 59 115.10 30.63 207.01
C LEU A 59 114.25 31.55 206.12
N VAL A 60 114.69 32.81 205.93
CA VAL A 60 114.01 33.82 205.11
C VAL A 60 114.00 33.43 203.63
N ASN A 61 115.14 32.94 203.11
CA ASN A 61 115.28 32.53 201.70
C ASN A 61 114.31 31.39 201.31
N LEU A 62 114.03 30.46 202.23
CA LEU A 62 113.12 29.34 201.96
C LEU A 62 111.66 29.79 201.82
N GLN A 63 111.20 30.74 202.66
CA GLN A 63 109.84 31.26 202.58
C GLN A 63 109.57 31.97 201.25
N GLN A 64 110.53 32.78 200.78
CA GLN A 64 110.38 33.57 199.57
C GLN A 64 110.31 32.71 198.30
N ARG A 65 110.99 31.56 198.28
CA ARG A 65 110.98 30.61 197.16
C ARG A 65 109.63 29.92 196.97
N ASN A 66 108.98 29.55 198.08
CA ASN A 66 107.72 28.80 198.06
C ASN A 66 106.57 29.61 197.41
N SER A 67 106.56 30.93 197.65
CA SER A 67 105.56 31.86 197.08
C SER A 67 105.63 31.97 195.55
N GLN A 68 106.76 31.65 194.90
CA GLN A 68 106.89 31.71 193.44
C GLN A 68 106.28 30.48 192.77
N THR A 69 106.38 29.31 193.40
CA THR A 69 105.90 28.04 192.82
C THR A 69 104.37 27.96 192.77
N GLU A 70 103.65 28.52 193.75
CA GLU A 70 102.17 28.58 193.74
C GLU A 70 101.64 29.44 192.57
N GLU A 71 102.36 30.49 192.18
CA GLU A 71 101.93 31.40 191.10
C GLU A 71 102.14 30.82 189.68
N GLU A 72 103.03 29.83 189.51
CA GLU A 72 103.21 29.12 188.23
C GLU A 72 102.15 28.02 188.01
N ILE A 73 101.79 27.28 189.07
CA ILE A 73 100.77 26.23 189.00
C ILE A 73 99.43 26.80 188.53
N LEU A 74 99.01 27.95 189.09
CA LEU A 74 97.77 28.64 188.74
C LEU A 74 97.72 29.13 187.28
N LYS A 75 98.87 29.28 186.61
CA LYS A 75 98.95 29.68 185.19
C LYS A 75 98.79 28.48 184.25
N LEU A 76 99.35 27.33 184.60
CA LEU A 76 99.21 26.10 183.82
C LEU A 76 97.78 25.58 183.80
N GLU A 77 97.07 25.66 184.93
CA GLU A 77 95.69 25.21 185.08
C GLU A 77 94.72 25.92 184.10
N LYS A 78 94.88 27.23 183.91
CA LYS A 78 94.11 28.02 182.92
C LYS A 78 94.37 27.64 181.47
N ILE A 79 95.57 27.17 181.14
CA ILE A 79 95.92 26.74 179.78
C ILE A 79 95.21 25.42 179.46
N ALA A 80 95.16 24.49 180.41
CA ALA A 80 94.49 23.20 180.25
C ALA A 80 92.97 23.34 180.00
N GLU A 81 92.28 24.16 180.82
CA GLU A 81 90.85 24.46 180.65
C GLU A 81 90.53 24.99 179.24
N THR A 82 91.34 25.95 178.76
CA THR A 82 91.15 26.57 177.45
C THR A 82 91.26 25.55 176.29
N TYR A 83 92.15 24.57 176.41
CA TYR A 83 92.37 23.54 175.38
C TYR A 83 91.20 22.55 175.29
N TYR A 84 90.62 22.19 176.44
CA TYR A 84 89.51 21.24 176.52
C TYR A 84 88.24 21.76 175.82
N GLN A 85 87.88 23.02 176.07
CA GLN A 85 86.70 23.66 175.48
C GLN A 85 86.75 23.75 173.94
N SER A 86 87.95 23.92 173.36
CA SER A 86 88.14 24.00 171.90
C SER A 86 87.77 22.69 171.19
N SER A 87 88.25 21.55 171.70
CA SER A 87 88.03 20.24 171.09
C SER A 87 86.55 19.81 171.15
N LEU A 88 85.84 20.20 172.20
CA LEU A 88 84.42 19.89 172.40
C LEU A 88 83.53 20.56 171.34
N ASN A 89 83.85 21.80 170.94
CA ASN A 89 83.16 22.52 169.87
C ASN A 89 83.39 21.90 168.48
N GLU A 90 84.59 21.38 168.21
CA GLU A 90 84.94 20.78 166.93
C GLU A 90 84.17 19.46 166.67
N LEU A 91 83.95 18.67 167.73
CA LEU A 91 83.15 17.44 167.68
C LEU A 91 81.69 17.69 167.29
N ILE A 92 81.08 18.76 167.82
CA ILE A 92 79.67 19.14 167.56
C ILE A 92 79.45 19.49 166.07
N ASN A 93 80.37 20.26 165.48
CA ASN A 93 80.32 20.65 164.06
C ASN A 93 80.36 19.43 163.12
N LEU A 94 81.16 18.41 163.45
CA LEU A 94 81.26 17.18 162.65
C LEU A 94 79.96 16.36 162.68
N GLN A 95 79.26 16.31 163.82
CA GLN A 95 77.98 15.61 163.93
C GLN A 95 76.87 16.27 163.08
N GLN A 96 76.77 17.60 163.08
CA GLN A 96 75.81 18.32 162.21
C GLN A 96 76.03 18.00 160.73
N ARG A 97 77.28 17.98 160.27
CA ARG A 97 77.63 17.75 158.87
C ARG A 97 77.23 16.34 158.37
N ASN A 98 77.43 15.31 159.20
CA ASN A 98 76.98 13.94 158.88
C ASN A 98 75.46 13.83 158.78
N SER A 99 74.70 14.60 159.59
CA SER A 99 73.24 14.61 159.48
C SER A 99 72.75 15.20 158.15
N GLN A 100 73.44 16.19 157.60
CA GLN A 100 73.08 16.79 156.31
C GLN A 100 73.31 15.81 155.14
N PHE A 101 74.48 15.16 155.08
CA PHE A 101 74.78 14.20 154.02
C PHE A 101 73.83 13.00 154.01
N LYS A 102 73.39 12.51 155.18
CA LYS A 102 72.45 11.39 155.25
C LYS A 102 71.10 11.71 154.61
N ASN A 103 70.60 12.94 154.78
CA ASN A 103 69.33 13.36 154.18
C ASN A 103 69.42 13.51 152.66
N GLN A 104 70.56 13.98 152.14
CA GLN A 104 70.80 14.08 150.69
C GLN A 104 70.84 12.71 150.02
N LEU A 105 71.38 11.68 150.70
CA LEU A 105 71.47 10.32 150.13
C LEU A 105 70.08 9.71 149.89
N ILE A 106 69.20 9.81 150.89
CA ILE A 106 67.81 9.29 150.84
C ILE A 106 67.05 9.92 149.67
N GLN A 107 67.19 11.24 149.47
CA GLN A 107 66.50 11.98 148.43
C GLN A 107 66.91 11.53 147.01
N ILE A 108 68.16 11.11 146.83
CA ILE A 108 68.67 10.57 145.55
C ILE A 108 68.15 9.14 145.30
N GLU A 109 67.99 8.32 146.35
CA GLU A 109 67.42 6.97 146.22
C GLU A 109 65.94 7.02 145.80
N GLU A 110 65.15 7.97 146.33
CA GLU A 110 63.76 8.21 145.93
C GLU A 110 63.61 8.65 144.46
N GLU A 111 64.48 9.54 143.96
CA GLU A 111 64.45 9.98 142.56
C GLU A 111 64.83 8.86 141.58
N ASN A 112 65.83 8.03 141.91
CA ASN A 112 66.23 6.89 141.06
C ASN A 112 65.10 5.85 140.94
N LEU A 113 64.46 5.48 142.06
CA LEU A 113 63.32 4.58 142.07
C LEU A 113 62.17 5.08 141.20
N LYS A 114 61.95 6.40 141.13
CA LYS A 114 60.92 6.99 140.27
C LYS A 114 61.27 6.87 138.78
N LEU A 115 62.51 7.18 138.40
CA LEU A 115 62.99 7.09 137.02
C LEU A 115 62.96 5.64 136.48
N GLU A 116 63.27 4.65 137.32
CA GLU A 116 63.24 3.23 136.93
C GLU A 116 61.82 2.75 136.58
N ASN A 117 60.81 3.25 137.31
CA ASN A 117 59.39 3.00 136.99
C ASN A 117 58.95 3.68 135.68
N GLU A 118 59.33 4.96 135.45
CA GLU A 118 59.01 5.66 134.19
C GLU A 118 59.65 4.96 132.97
N LEU A 119 60.85 4.40 133.11
CA LEU A 119 61.51 3.63 132.06
C LEU A 119 60.76 2.33 131.71
N PHE A 120 60.24 1.61 132.70
CA PHE A 120 59.45 0.40 132.51
C PHE A 120 58.13 0.66 131.74
N ASP A 121 57.41 1.72 132.11
CA ASP A 121 56.18 2.14 131.42
C ASP A 121 56.44 2.52 129.96
N LEU A 122 57.55 3.20 129.68
CA LEU A 122 57.97 3.54 128.31
C LEU A 122 58.31 2.29 127.49
N GLN A 123 58.99 1.29 128.07
CA GLN A 123 59.29 0.02 127.40
C GLN A 123 58.01 -0.75 127.02
N GLN A 124 57.04 -0.87 127.93
CA GLN A 124 55.74 -1.48 127.61
C GLN A 124 54.97 -0.72 126.53
N ARG A 125 54.97 0.63 126.59
CA ARG A 125 54.30 1.47 125.58
C ARG A 125 54.93 1.28 124.20
N ASN A 126 56.25 1.15 124.11
CA ASN A 126 56.96 0.94 122.85
C ASN A 126 56.67 -0.45 122.24
N PHE A 127 56.71 -1.52 123.05
CA PHE A 127 56.35 -2.87 122.59
C PHE A 127 54.91 -2.93 122.02
N LYS A 128 53.96 -2.25 122.67
CA LYS A 128 52.58 -2.14 122.21
C LYS A 128 52.42 -1.31 120.92
N PHE A 129 53.30 -0.34 120.69
CA PHE A 129 53.35 0.42 119.44
C PHE A 129 53.84 -0.44 118.26
N ASP A 130 54.89 -1.24 118.45
CA ASP A 130 55.39 -2.15 117.41
C ASP A 130 54.36 -3.21 117.01
N GLN A 131 53.64 -3.79 117.98
CA GLN A 131 52.53 -4.72 117.69
C GLN A 131 51.43 -4.07 116.82
N ASN A 132 51.04 -2.83 117.14
CA ASN A 132 50.05 -2.08 116.35
C ASN A 132 50.57 -1.80 114.93
N ASN A 133 51.85 -1.47 114.77
CA ASN A 133 52.49 -1.18 113.48
C ASN A 133 52.54 -2.44 112.59
N GLN A 134 52.87 -3.61 113.15
CA GLN A 134 52.83 -4.87 112.39
C GLN A 134 51.41 -5.25 111.97
N ASN A 135 50.41 -5.10 112.86
CA ASN A 135 49.00 -5.35 112.52
C ASN A 135 48.49 -4.41 111.40
N LEU A 136 48.88 -3.13 111.43
CA LEU A 136 48.58 -2.16 110.35
C LEU A 136 49.18 -2.59 109.01
N ARG A 137 50.47 -2.99 108.99
CA ARG A 137 51.13 -3.48 107.77
C ARG A 137 50.44 -4.72 107.19
N LEU A 138 50.06 -5.68 108.04
CA LEU A 138 49.37 -6.90 107.60
C LEU A 138 48.00 -6.61 107.01
N ASN A 139 47.21 -5.73 107.65
CA ASN A 139 45.88 -5.33 107.16
C ASN A 139 45.96 -4.56 105.83
N LEU A 140 46.91 -3.65 105.69
CA LEU A 140 47.13 -2.91 104.45
C LEU A 140 47.58 -3.84 103.30
N ALA A 141 48.53 -4.74 103.54
CA ALA A 141 48.97 -5.71 102.55
C ALA A 141 47.82 -6.63 102.08
N LYS A 142 46.93 -7.04 102.98
CA LYS A 142 45.71 -7.79 102.63
C LYS A 142 44.77 -6.97 101.75
N GLN A 143 44.52 -5.70 102.10
CA GLN A 143 43.69 -4.81 101.29
C GLN A 143 44.27 -4.58 99.89
N SER A 144 45.58 -4.35 99.76
CA SER A 144 46.23 -4.17 98.46
C SER A 144 46.00 -5.37 97.54
N LYS A 145 46.18 -6.60 98.03
CA LYS A 145 45.91 -7.82 97.26
C LYS A 145 44.42 -7.98 96.90
N GLU A 146 43.52 -7.63 97.83
CA GLU A 146 42.08 -7.59 97.55
C GLU A 146 41.68 -6.50 96.54
N PHE A 147 42.51 -5.50 96.25
CA PHE A 147 42.28 -4.54 95.16
C PHE A 147 42.89 -5.02 93.84
N GLU A 148 44.11 -5.55 93.87
CA GLU A 148 44.81 -6.17 92.73
C GLU A 148 43.93 -7.26 92.07
N GLU A 149 43.42 -8.22 92.86
CA GLU A 149 42.51 -9.27 92.39
C GLU A 149 41.19 -8.74 91.79
N LYS A 150 40.73 -7.56 92.21
CA LYS A 150 39.52 -6.92 91.65
C LYS A 150 39.83 -6.14 90.39
N GLU A 151 41.02 -5.55 90.29
CA GLU A 151 41.47 -4.83 89.11
C GLU A 151 41.65 -5.80 87.93
N ASP A 152 42.31 -6.95 88.13
CA ASP A 152 42.46 -8.00 87.12
C ASP A 152 41.10 -8.46 86.55
N ILE A 153 40.12 -8.70 87.44
CA ILE A 153 38.75 -9.11 87.04
C ILE A 153 38.07 -8.02 86.20
N LEU A 154 38.20 -6.75 86.60
CA LEU A 154 37.62 -5.63 85.85
C LEU A 154 38.32 -5.39 84.51
N GLN A 155 39.65 -5.54 84.44
CA GLN A 155 40.40 -5.44 83.19
C GLN A 155 39.99 -6.56 82.21
N SER A 156 39.80 -7.79 82.68
CA SER A 156 39.27 -8.89 81.85
C SER A 156 37.88 -8.58 81.30
N GLN A 157 36.95 -8.12 82.15
CA GLN A 157 35.59 -7.75 81.72
C GLN A 157 35.58 -6.61 80.70
N ILE A 158 36.50 -5.64 80.83
CA ILE A 158 36.67 -4.55 79.84
C ILE A 158 37.15 -5.11 78.50
N ILE A 159 38.08 -6.06 78.48
CA ILE A 159 38.57 -6.71 77.25
C ILE A 159 37.44 -7.51 76.56
N ASP A 160 36.66 -8.28 77.32
CA ASP A 160 35.54 -9.06 76.78
C ASP A 160 34.47 -8.15 76.14
N LEU A 161 34.09 -7.07 76.82
CA LEU A 161 33.16 -6.07 76.28
C LEU A 161 33.72 -5.31 75.08
N GLN A 162 35.03 -5.06 75.01
CA GLN A 162 35.66 -4.47 73.83
C GLN A 162 35.59 -5.41 72.62
N ASN A 163 35.86 -6.70 72.82
CA ASN A 163 35.73 -7.72 71.78
C ASN A 163 34.29 -7.87 71.29
N GLU A 164 33.30 -7.86 72.18
CA GLU A 164 31.88 -7.89 71.82
C GLU A 164 31.49 -6.67 70.97
N ASN A 165 31.90 -5.45 71.37
CA ASN A 165 31.65 -4.24 70.61
C ASN A 165 32.28 -4.26 69.21
N GLN A 166 33.49 -4.80 69.04
CA GLN A 166 34.12 -4.96 67.71
C GLN A 166 33.34 -5.94 66.83
N ASN A 167 32.90 -7.08 67.38
CA ASN A 167 32.07 -8.04 66.66
C ASN A 167 30.71 -7.44 66.25
N LEU A 168 30.07 -6.68 67.13
CA LEU A 168 28.82 -5.96 66.82
C LEU A 168 29.03 -4.89 65.74
N ALA A 169 30.13 -4.15 65.77
CA ALA A 169 30.47 -3.19 64.72
C ALA A 169 30.63 -3.85 63.34
N GLY A 170 31.36 -4.98 63.27
CA GLY A 170 31.53 -5.75 62.03
C GLY A 170 30.24 -6.40 61.51
N ASN A 171 29.29 -6.74 62.40
CA ASN A 171 27.95 -7.17 62.00
C ASN A 171 27.12 -6.01 61.43
N CYS A 172 27.21 -4.81 62.04
CA CYS A 172 26.52 -3.61 61.54
C CYS A 172 27.02 -3.16 60.16
N THR A 173 28.31 -3.25 59.86
CA THR A 173 28.82 -2.94 58.51
C THR A 173 28.31 -3.95 57.48
N ASN A 174 28.41 -5.26 57.75
CA ASN A 174 27.88 -6.31 56.87
C ASN A 174 26.37 -6.14 56.59
N LEU A 175 25.56 -5.82 57.61
CA LEU A 175 24.13 -5.58 57.45
C LEU A 175 23.83 -4.30 56.64
N THR A 176 24.69 -3.29 56.72
CA THR A 176 24.57 -2.05 55.92
C THR A 176 24.87 -2.33 54.45
N GLU A 177 25.96 -3.05 54.16
CA GLU A 177 26.31 -3.46 52.79
C GLU A 177 25.23 -4.36 52.17
N GLN A 178 24.68 -5.32 52.92
CA GLN A 178 23.54 -6.14 52.47
C GLN A 178 22.28 -5.28 52.21
N LEU A 179 22.01 -4.27 53.04
CA LEU A 179 20.86 -3.38 52.84
C LEU A 179 21.00 -2.55 51.55
N ASP A 180 22.18 -2.01 51.28
CA ASP A 180 22.43 -1.23 50.06
C ASP A 180 22.45 -2.10 48.80
N GLN A 181 23.03 -3.31 48.87
CA GLN A 181 22.93 -4.29 47.79
C GLN A 181 21.47 -4.68 47.50
N ASN A 182 20.65 -4.87 48.54
CA ASN A 182 19.22 -5.14 48.38
C ASN A 182 18.46 -3.96 47.76
N LYS A 183 18.80 -2.70 48.08
CA LYS A 183 18.22 -1.52 47.39
C LYS A 183 18.51 -1.55 45.89
N ILE A 184 19.76 -1.81 45.51
CA ILE A 184 20.19 -1.88 44.10
C ILE A 184 19.45 -3.00 43.36
N THR A 185 19.38 -4.20 43.93
CA THR A 185 18.66 -5.34 43.34
C THR A 185 17.15 -5.07 43.22
N ASN A 186 16.53 -4.43 44.22
CA ASN A 186 15.11 -4.10 44.17
C ASN A 186 14.80 -3.02 43.11
N GLN A 187 15.70 -2.05 42.89
CA GLN A 187 15.58 -1.10 41.77
C GLN A 187 15.68 -1.82 40.41
N GLN A 188 16.65 -2.72 40.24
CA GLN A 188 16.79 -3.52 39.00
C GLN A 188 15.52 -4.35 38.70
N VAL A 189 14.85 -4.87 39.73
CA VAL A 189 13.56 -5.57 39.58
C VAL A 189 12.43 -4.61 39.21
N GLN A 190 12.36 -3.41 39.79
CA GLN A 190 11.40 -2.37 39.37
C GLN A 190 11.57 -1.96 37.90
N ASP A 191 12.81 -1.82 37.45
CA ASP A 191 13.15 -1.46 36.07
C ASP A 191 12.72 -2.58 35.10
N GLN A 192 13.00 -3.85 35.44
CA GLN A 192 12.56 -5.02 34.66
C GLN A 192 11.03 -5.14 34.61
N VAL A 193 10.33 -4.97 35.74
CA VAL A 193 8.85 -4.98 35.78
C VAL A 193 8.26 -3.85 34.94
N SER A 194 8.90 -2.68 34.92
CA SER A 194 8.49 -1.54 34.09
C SER A 194 8.70 -1.80 32.60
N GLN A 195 9.80 -2.45 32.22
CA GLN A 195 10.04 -2.88 30.83
C GLN A 195 9.04 -3.95 30.39
N LEU A 196 8.80 -4.98 31.21
CA LEU A 196 7.84 -6.05 30.91
C LEU A 196 6.42 -5.49 30.72
N LYS A 197 5.99 -4.50 31.52
CA LYS A 197 4.71 -3.79 31.30
C LYS A 197 4.65 -3.06 29.95
N GLN A 198 5.74 -2.47 29.48
CA GLN A 198 5.75 -1.88 28.14
C GLN A 198 5.74 -2.93 27.02
N GLU A 199 6.27 -4.11 27.25
CA GLU A 199 6.20 -5.21 26.28
C GLU A 199 4.79 -5.84 26.26
N GLU A 200 4.15 -5.97 27.43
CA GLU A 200 2.75 -6.36 27.57
C GLU A 200 1.81 -5.42 26.79
N THR A 201 1.90 -4.10 26.96
CA THR A 201 1.03 -3.16 26.22
C THR A 201 1.27 -3.21 24.71
N LYS A 202 2.53 -3.27 24.26
CA LYS A 202 2.88 -3.43 22.83
C LYS A 202 2.37 -4.75 22.23
N LEU A 203 2.21 -5.80 23.04
CA LEU A 203 1.61 -7.07 22.62
C LEU A 203 0.08 -6.99 22.60
N GLN A 204 -0.55 -6.32 23.57
CA GLN A 204 -1.99 -6.07 23.59
C GLN A 204 -2.43 -5.21 22.39
N GLU A 205 -1.69 -4.16 22.03
CA GLU A 205 -1.94 -3.34 20.82
C GLU A 205 -1.88 -4.19 19.54
N LYS A 206 -0.86 -5.05 19.40
CA LYS A 206 -0.72 -5.97 18.26
C LYS A 206 -1.84 -7.01 18.20
N LEU A 207 -2.28 -7.50 19.36
CA LEU A 207 -3.38 -8.46 19.46
C LEU A 207 -4.69 -7.81 18.97
N ALA A 208 -5.03 -6.62 19.49
CA ALA A 208 -6.22 -5.88 19.10
C ALA A 208 -6.23 -5.52 17.61
N GLN A 209 -5.08 -5.09 17.04
CA GLN A 209 -4.96 -4.86 15.60
C GLN A 209 -5.14 -6.15 14.78
N THR A 210 -4.62 -7.28 15.26
CA THR A 210 -4.79 -8.58 14.58
C THR A 210 -6.25 -9.04 14.62
N GLU A 211 -6.93 -8.84 15.75
CA GLU A 211 -8.34 -9.18 15.94
C GLU A 211 -9.27 -8.32 15.05
N ALA A 212 -8.98 -7.02 14.92
CA ALA A 212 -9.64 -6.14 13.96
C ALA A 212 -9.45 -6.62 12.51
N ASN A 213 -8.22 -6.94 12.10
CA ASN A 213 -7.91 -7.45 10.76
C ASN A 213 -8.65 -8.77 10.47
N ILE A 214 -8.75 -9.67 11.45
CA ILE A 214 -9.50 -10.94 11.33
C ILE A 214 -11.00 -10.66 11.08
N GLN A 215 -11.59 -9.69 11.76
CA GLN A 215 -13.01 -9.35 11.61
C GLN A 215 -13.30 -8.64 10.27
N GLU A 216 -12.37 -7.83 9.77
CA GLU A 216 -12.46 -7.24 8.42
C GLU A 216 -12.37 -8.32 7.32
N LEU A 217 -11.45 -9.28 7.46
CA LEU A 217 -11.34 -10.43 6.55
C LEU A 217 -12.59 -11.33 6.60
N LYS A 218 -13.19 -11.50 7.78
CA LYS A 218 -14.46 -12.22 7.95
C LYS A 218 -15.60 -11.52 7.20
N SER A 219 -15.68 -10.19 7.30
CA SER A 219 -16.68 -9.39 6.58
C SER A 219 -16.51 -9.47 5.06
N HIS A 220 -15.27 -9.43 4.57
CA HIS A 220 -14.96 -9.67 3.15
C HIS A 220 -15.35 -11.08 2.69
N LYS A 221 -15.11 -12.11 3.51
CA LYS A 221 -15.53 -13.49 3.21
C LYS A 221 -17.05 -13.61 3.08
N GLU A 222 -17.81 -13.00 3.98
CA GLU A 222 -19.28 -13.00 3.94
C GLU A 222 -19.79 -12.37 2.63
N SER A 223 -19.25 -11.21 2.23
CA SER A 223 -19.60 -10.56 0.95
C SER A 223 -19.24 -11.40 -0.28
N LEU A 224 -18.12 -12.13 -0.25
CA LEU A 224 -17.74 -13.05 -1.33
C LEU A 224 -18.67 -14.27 -1.44
N ILE A 225 -19.24 -14.74 -0.32
CA ILE A 225 -20.25 -15.81 -0.33
C ILE A 225 -21.55 -15.29 -0.96
N GLU A 226 -22.02 -14.10 -0.56
CA GLU A 226 -23.23 -13.48 -1.12
C GLU A 226 -23.09 -13.20 -2.62
N GLN A 227 -21.93 -12.71 -3.07
CA GLN A 227 -21.63 -12.54 -4.50
C GLN A 227 -21.60 -13.87 -5.26
N LYS A 228 -21.06 -14.95 -4.67
CA LYS A 228 -21.07 -16.29 -5.27
C LYS A 228 -22.51 -16.79 -5.45
N GLU A 229 -23.36 -16.66 -4.44
CA GLU A 229 -24.76 -17.10 -4.51
C GLU A 229 -25.56 -16.31 -5.56
N GLN A 230 -25.32 -14.99 -5.69
CA GLN A 230 -25.90 -14.19 -6.77
C GLN A 230 -25.44 -14.65 -8.17
N LEU A 231 -24.17 -15.06 -8.32
CA LEU A 231 -23.64 -15.58 -9.59
C LEU A 231 -24.20 -16.97 -9.92
N GLU A 232 -24.33 -17.88 -8.95
CA GLU A 232 -24.94 -19.20 -9.14
C GLU A 232 -26.43 -19.09 -9.54
N ASN A 233 -27.18 -18.20 -8.90
CA ASN A 233 -28.56 -17.92 -9.28
C ASN A 233 -28.68 -17.36 -10.71
N ARG A 234 -27.78 -16.46 -11.12
CA ARG A 234 -27.75 -15.94 -12.50
C ARG A 234 -27.34 -17.02 -13.52
N LEU A 235 -26.41 -17.91 -13.16
CA LEU A 235 -25.99 -19.03 -14.02
C LEU A 235 -27.17 -19.99 -14.27
N ASN A 236 -27.89 -20.38 -13.22
CA ASN A 236 -29.10 -21.21 -13.33
C ASN A 236 -30.15 -20.56 -14.24
N GLN A 237 -30.36 -19.24 -14.12
CA GLN A 237 -31.29 -18.51 -14.99
C GLN A 237 -30.82 -18.48 -16.46
N PHE A 238 -29.53 -18.29 -16.73
CA PHE A 238 -28.98 -18.40 -18.08
C PHE A 238 -29.15 -19.80 -18.68
N GLN A 239 -29.02 -20.85 -17.86
CA GLN A 239 -29.16 -22.23 -18.30
C GLN A 239 -30.61 -22.56 -18.70
N VAL A 240 -31.60 -22.16 -17.90
CA VAL A 240 -33.03 -22.27 -18.26
C VAL A 240 -33.36 -21.48 -19.52
N ASN A 241 -32.84 -20.25 -19.66
CA ASN A 241 -33.03 -19.44 -20.86
C ASN A 241 -32.40 -20.10 -22.11
N TYR A 242 -31.24 -20.74 -21.97
CA TYR A 242 -30.58 -21.47 -23.06
C TYR A 242 -31.42 -22.65 -23.53
N GLU A 243 -31.94 -23.47 -22.61
CA GLU A 243 -32.82 -24.60 -22.94
C GLU A 243 -34.10 -24.14 -23.66
N GLN A 244 -34.72 -23.04 -23.22
CA GLN A 244 -35.88 -22.46 -23.91
C GLN A 244 -35.54 -21.99 -25.34
N ILE A 245 -34.40 -21.35 -25.53
CA ILE A 245 -33.92 -20.91 -26.86
C ILE A 245 -33.62 -22.11 -27.76
N GLU A 246 -33.06 -23.20 -27.24
CA GLU A 246 -32.79 -24.41 -28.02
C GLU A 246 -34.09 -25.14 -28.42
N GLN A 247 -35.08 -25.21 -27.53
CA GLN A 247 -36.42 -25.75 -27.86
C GLN A 247 -37.13 -24.94 -28.96
N GLU A 248 -37.15 -23.60 -28.84
CA GLU A 248 -37.78 -22.76 -29.87
C GLU A 248 -36.96 -22.77 -31.18
N ARG A 249 -35.62 -22.94 -31.14
CA ARG A 249 -34.80 -23.19 -32.34
C ARG A 249 -35.24 -24.47 -33.06
N ILE A 250 -35.44 -25.57 -32.33
CA ILE A 250 -35.91 -26.85 -32.91
C ILE A 250 -37.30 -26.67 -33.52
N ARG A 251 -38.20 -25.98 -32.82
CA ARG A 251 -39.56 -25.69 -33.31
C ARG A 251 -39.54 -24.85 -34.59
N LEU A 252 -38.78 -23.76 -34.63
CA LEU A 252 -38.63 -22.92 -35.82
C LEU A 252 -37.96 -23.68 -36.97
N GLN A 253 -37.00 -24.56 -36.68
CA GLN A 253 -36.35 -25.38 -37.70
C GLN A 253 -37.33 -26.38 -38.34
N ASN A 254 -38.22 -26.99 -37.56
CA ASN A 254 -39.31 -27.83 -38.09
C ASN A 254 -40.26 -27.01 -38.99
N VAL A 255 -40.71 -25.84 -38.53
CA VAL A 255 -41.58 -24.95 -39.35
C VAL A 255 -40.90 -24.52 -40.66
N VAL A 256 -39.58 -24.29 -40.66
CA VAL A 256 -38.81 -23.98 -41.88
C VAL A 256 -38.71 -25.21 -42.81
N SER A 257 -38.58 -26.42 -42.26
CA SER A 257 -38.65 -27.66 -43.05
C SER A 257 -40.03 -27.87 -43.69
N ASP A 258 -41.11 -27.68 -42.94
CA ASP A 258 -42.49 -27.81 -43.43
C ASP A 258 -42.77 -26.79 -44.56
N LEU A 259 -42.44 -25.52 -44.34
CA LEU A 259 -42.57 -24.46 -45.36
C LEU A 259 -41.70 -24.71 -46.61
N SER A 260 -40.52 -25.30 -46.45
CA SER A 260 -39.65 -25.69 -47.57
C SER A 260 -40.25 -26.85 -48.38
N GLN A 261 -40.92 -27.80 -47.72
CA GLN A 261 -41.65 -28.88 -48.38
C GLN A 261 -42.88 -28.34 -49.14
N ASP A 262 -43.69 -27.48 -48.51
CA ASP A 262 -44.83 -26.80 -49.15
C ASP A 262 -44.38 -25.97 -50.37
N GLN A 263 -43.29 -25.21 -50.23
CA GLN A 263 -42.71 -24.43 -51.33
C GLN A 263 -42.27 -25.35 -52.48
N THR A 264 -41.70 -26.51 -52.17
CA THR A 264 -41.25 -27.50 -53.17
C THR A 264 -42.44 -28.13 -53.90
N GLU A 265 -43.51 -28.50 -53.20
CA GLU A 265 -44.72 -29.06 -53.82
C GLU A 265 -45.45 -28.01 -54.67
N LEU A 266 -45.56 -26.77 -54.19
CA LEU A 266 -46.15 -25.66 -54.95
C LEU A 266 -45.33 -25.33 -56.20
N LYS A 267 -44.01 -25.31 -56.11
CA LYS A 267 -43.11 -25.11 -57.25
C LYS A 267 -43.28 -26.21 -58.31
N ALA A 268 -43.36 -27.48 -57.90
CA ALA A 268 -43.60 -28.59 -58.81
C ALA A 268 -44.99 -28.51 -59.51
N LYS A 269 -46.02 -28.02 -58.81
CA LYS A 269 -47.35 -27.75 -59.41
C LYS A 269 -47.27 -26.63 -60.46
N LEU A 270 -46.60 -25.51 -60.14
CA LEU A 270 -46.45 -24.37 -61.05
C LEU A 270 -45.59 -24.71 -62.28
N GLU A 271 -44.48 -25.44 -62.12
CA GLU A 271 -43.64 -25.89 -63.25
C GLU A 271 -44.42 -26.78 -64.21
N LYS A 272 -45.28 -27.67 -63.67
CA LYS A 272 -46.17 -28.52 -64.47
C LYS A 272 -47.24 -27.72 -65.22
N GLU A 273 -47.77 -26.65 -64.63
CA GLU A 273 -48.77 -25.77 -65.27
C GLU A 273 -48.13 -24.89 -66.35
N ILE A 274 -46.95 -24.30 -66.08
CA ILE A 274 -46.16 -23.55 -67.06
C ILE A 274 -45.85 -24.43 -68.28
N ALA A 275 -45.34 -25.65 -68.08
CA ALA A 275 -45.06 -26.57 -69.19
C ALA A 275 -46.32 -26.91 -70.02
N GLN A 276 -47.51 -26.98 -69.41
CA GLN A 276 -48.77 -27.15 -70.14
C GLN A 276 -49.19 -25.91 -70.92
N LEU A 277 -48.91 -24.70 -70.43
CA LEU A 277 -49.19 -23.44 -71.12
C LEU A 277 -48.22 -23.21 -72.29
N GLU A 278 -46.94 -23.51 -72.11
CA GLU A 278 -45.94 -23.47 -73.19
C GLU A 278 -46.30 -24.40 -74.35
N GLN A 279 -46.72 -25.63 -74.07
CA GLN A 279 -47.17 -26.58 -75.10
C GLN A 279 -48.43 -26.09 -75.83
N LYS A 280 -49.39 -25.48 -75.11
CA LYS A 280 -50.58 -24.86 -75.74
C LYS A 280 -50.18 -23.70 -76.66
N LEU A 281 -49.26 -22.83 -76.23
CA LEU A 281 -48.79 -21.69 -77.01
C LEU A 281 -48.08 -22.15 -78.30
N ILE A 282 -47.22 -23.17 -78.21
CA ILE A 282 -46.54 -23.76 -79.38
C ILE A 282 -47.57 -24.30 -80.40
N ILE A 283 -48.64 -24.96 -79.94
CA ILE A 283 -49.72 -25.45 -80.80
C ILE A 283 -50.48 -24.26 -81.44
N GLU A 284 -50.77 -23.20 -80.69
CA GLU A 284 -51.46 -22.01 -81.20
C GLU A 284 -50.62 -21.27 -82.27
N GLU A 285 -49.31 -21.12 -82.06
CA GLU A 285 -48.40 -20.55 -83.06
C GLU A 285 -48.32 -21.40 -84.33
N GLN A 286 -48.29 -22.73 -84.20
CA GLN A 286 -48.33 -23.63 -85.37
C GLN A 286 -49.65 -23.51 -86.15
N ILE A 287 -50.79 -23.44 -85.47
CA ILE A 287 -52.11 -23.22 -86.10
C ILE A 287 -52.14 -21.86 -86.81
N LYS A 288 -51.67 -20.80 -86.14
CA LYS A 288 -51.56 -19.44 -86.71
C LYS A 288 -50.69 -19.41 -87.97
N MET A 289 -49.56 -20.12 -87.97
CA MET A 289 -48.69 -20.26 -89.15
C MET A 289 -49.39 -20.99 -90.30
N GLN A 290 -50.04 -22.14 -90.03
CA GLN A 290 -50.77 -22.90 -91.05
C GLN A 290 -51.94 -22.09 -91.65
N LEU A 291 -52.70 -21.37 -90.82
CA LEU A 291 -53.78 -20.49 -91.28
C LEU A 291 -53.24 -19.34 -92.15
N THR A 292 -52.10 -18.75 -91.78
CA THR A 292 -51.46 -17.68 -92.56
C THR A 292 -51.03 -18.19 -93.95
N GLN A 293 -50.39 -19.36 -94.01
CA GLN A 293 -50.02 -20.02 -95.27
C GLN A 293 -51.25 -20.34 -96.13
N ALA A 294 -52.32 -20.88 -95.52
CA ALA A 294 -53.56 -21.21 -96.22
C ALA A 294 -54.32 -19.98 -96.74
N LEU A 295 -54.18 -18.82 -96.09
CA LEU A 295 -54.69 -17.53 -96.58
C LEU A 295 -53.87 -17.03 -97.77
N GLN A 296 -52.54 -17.04 -97.69
CA GLN A 296 -51.66 -16.62 -98.80
C GLN A 296 -51.94 -17.42 -100.08
N ILE A 297 -52.01 -18.76 -99.97
CA ILE A 297 -52.32 -19.65 -101.10
C ILE A 297 -53.68 -19.34 -101.74
N LYS A 298 -54.67 -18.90 -100.94
CA LYS A 298 -55.98 -18.45 -101.46
C LYS A 298 -55.87 -17.10 -102.16
N GLU A 299 -55.15 -16.14 -101.60
CA GLU A 299 -54.97 -14.82 -102.21
C GLU A 299 -54.18 -14.90 -103.53
N ASP A 300 -53.08 -15.66 -103.58
CA ASP A 300 -52.33 -15.94 -104.80
C ASP A 300 -53.20 -16.58 -105.89
N ARG A 301 -54.09 -17.50 -105.50
CA ARG A 301 -55.06 -18.13 -106.41
C ARG A 301 -56.11 -17.15 -106.92
N ILE A 302 -56.56 -16.20 -106.09
CA ILE A 302 -57.48 -15.12 -106.48
C ILE A 302 -56.78 -14.18 -107.47
N ASN A 303 -55.57 -13.71 -107.15
CA ASN A 303 -54.75 -12.86 -108.02
C ASN A 303 -54.55 -13.49 -109.41
N LYS A 304 -54.28 -14.81 -109.45
CA LYS A 304 -54.13 -15.58 -110.70
C LYS A 304 -55.43 -15.75 -111.50
N LEU A 305 -56.60 -15.63 -110.87
CA LEU A 305 -57.90 -15.64 -111.55
C LEU A 305 -58.29 -14.23 -112.04
N GLU A 306 -58.03 -13.18 -111.26
CA GLU A 306 -58.20 -11.78 -111.64
C GLU A 306 -57.38 -11.45 -112.90
N GLN A 307 -56.09 -11.81 -112.93
CA GLN A 307 -55.24 -11.60 -114.12
C GLN A 307 -55.76 -12.36 -115.35
N ARG A 308 -56.29 -13.59 -115.17
CA ARG A 308 -56.89 -14.36 -116.28
C ARG A 308 -58.13 -13.65 -116.84
N LEU A 309 -58.96 -13.04 -116.00
CA LEU A 309 -60.12 -12.26 -116.44
C LEU A 309 -59.70 -11.04 -117.27
N ILE A 310 -58.70 -10.28 -116.80
CA ILE A 310 -58.13 -9.13 -117.52
C ILE A 310 -57.60 -9.55 -118.91
N ASN A 311 -56.83 -10.64 -118.99
CA ASN A 311 -56.29 -11.14 -120.25
C ASN A 311 -57.39 -11.61 -121.23
N LEU A 312 -58.46 -12.25 -120.72
CA LEU A 312 -59.60 -12.69 -121.54
C LEU A 312 -60.41 -11.50 -122.09
N ASP A 313 -60.65 -10.47 -121.28
CA ASP A 313 -61.27 -9.22 -121.74
C ASP A 313 -60.40 -8.53 -122.80
N GLN A 314 -59.07 -8.50 -122.63
CA GLN A 314 -58.14 -7.95 -123.61
C GLN A 314 -58.21 -8.70 -124.96
N GLU A 315 -58.22 -10.04 -124.95
CA GLU A 315 -58.41 -10.86 -126.14
C GLU A 315 -59.75 -10.60 -126.83
N ARG A 316 -60.83 -10.46 -126.04
CA ARG A 316 -62.18 -10.18 -126.57
C ARG A 316 -62.25 -8.80 -127.20
N ILE A 317 -61.68 -7.78 -126.56
CA ILE A 317 -61.56 -6.42 -127.10
C ILE A 317 -60.83 -6.44 -128.43
N LYS A 318 -59.69 -7.14 -128.54
CA LYS A 318 -58.94 -7.27 -129.81
C LYS A 318 -59.81 -7.90 -130.90
N LYS A 319 -60.43 -9.06 -130.62
CA LYS A 319 -61.31 -9.78 -131.58
C LYS A 319 -62.52 -8.93 -132.03
N LEU A 320 -63.11 -8.14 -131.12
CA LEU A 320 -64.19 -7.20 -131.44
C LEU A 320 -63.70 -5.99 -132.25
N GLN A 321 -62.51 -5.45 -131.96
CA GLN A 321 -61.90 -4.36 -132.74
C GLN A 321 -61.58 -4.81 -134.17
N ASP A 322 -61.06 -6.02 -134.37
CA ASP A 322 -60.73 -6.54 -135.69
C ASP A 322 -62.00 -6.76 -136.54
N LYS A 323 -63.04 -7.40 -135.99
CA LYS A 323 -64.38 -7.47 -136.63
C LYS A 323 -64.97 -6.09 -136.96
N ARG A 324 -64.77 -5.09 -136.08
CA ARG A 324 -65.24 -3.71 -136.34
C ARG A 324 -64.50 -3.06 -137.52
N LYS A 325 -63.22 -3.39 -137.76
CA LYS A 325 -62.46 -2.93 -138.94
C LYS A 325 -62.99 -3.59 -140.21
N GLU A 326 -63.21 -4.90 -140.20
CA GLU A 326 -63.79 -5.67 -141.32
C GLU A 326 -65.15 -5.10 -141.74
N LEU A 327 -66.06 -4.94 -140.77
CA LEU A 327 -67.40 -4.40 -141.00
C LEU A 327 -67.39 -2.92 -141.44
N SER A 328 -66.40 -2.13 -140.98
CA SER A 328 -66.18 -0.78 -141.49
C SER A 328 -65.72 -0.77 -142.96
N GLY A 329 -64.91 -1.76 -143.37
CA GLY A 329 -64.55 -1.97 -144.77
C GLY A 329 -65.76 -2.27 -145.64
N ILE A 330 -66.60 -3.23 -145.24
CA ILE A 330 -67.84 -3.60 -145.94
C ILE A 330 -68.77 -2.39 -146.06
N ASN A 331 -68.98 -1.64 -144.97
CA ASN A 331 -69.85 -0.44 -144.98
C ASN A 331 -69.30 0.67 -145.90
N LYS A 332 -67.98 0.82 -146.08
CA LYS A 332 -67.39 1.73 -147.06
C LYS A 332 -67.62 1.25 -148.50
N GLU A 333 -67.49 -0.06 -148.75
CA GLU A 333 -67.75 -0.62 -150.08
C GLU A 333 -69.23 -0.47 -150.49
N LEU A 334 -70.16 -0.74 -149.58
CA LEU A 334 -71.60 -0.50 -149.78
C LEU A 334 -71.90 0.99 -150.00
N LEU A 335 -71.20 1.90 -149.32
CA LEU A 335 -71.34 3.34 -149.57
C LEU A 335 -70.88 3.71 -150.99
N ASN A 336 -69.73 3.22 -151.44
CA ASN A 336 -69.20 3.48 -152.79
C ASN A 336 -70.14 2.94 -153.90
N LYS A 337 -70.76 1.77 -153.67
CA LYS A 337 -71.79 1.19 -154.57
C LYS A 337 -73.06 2.06 -154.68
N LEU A 338 -73.38 2.85 -153.66
CA LEU A 338 -74.50 3.79 -153.68
C LEU A 338 -74.12 5.13 -154.36
N THR A 339 -72.95 5.68 -154.04
CA THR A 339 -72.45 6.95 -154.63
C THR A 339 -72.25 6.87 -156.14
N SER A 340 -72.01 5.67 -156.69
CA SER A 340 -71.89 5.39 -158.12
C SER A 340 -73.23 5.27 -158.88
N GLY A 341 -74.35 5.66 -158.26
CA GLY A 341 -75.66 5.78 -158.92
C GLY A 341 -76.43 4.46 -159.12
N LYS A 342 -75.95 3.34 -158.57
CA LYS A 342 -76.56 2.01 -158.77
C LYS A 342 -77.81 1.81 -157.90
N ASN A 343 -78.93 2.36 -158.35
CA ASN A 343 -80.19 2.41 -157.60
C ASN A 343 -80.83 1.01 -157.39
N THR A 344 -80.70 0.45 -156.19
CA THR A 344 -81.45 -0.73 -155.73
C THR A 344 -81.80 -0.62 -154.24
N LYS A 345 -83.05 -0.92 -153.87
CA LYS A 345 -83.51 -0.90 -152.46
C LYS A 345 -82.80 -1.93 -151.57
N GLU A 346 -82.19 -2.94 -152.18
CA GLU A 346 -81.52 -4.05 -151.50
C GLU A 346 -80.20 -3.63 -150.86
N VAL A 347 -79.37 -2.84 -151.54
CA VAL A 347 -78.11 -2.29 -151.00
C VAL A 347 -78.36 -1.34 -149.82
N HIS A 348 -79.51 -0.65 -149.78
CA HIS A 348 -79.93 0.10 -148.59
C HIS A 348 -80.27 -0.82 -147.41
N LYS A 349 -81.08 -1.88 -147.62
CA LYS A 349 -81.40 -2.85 -146.57
C LYS A 349 -80.15 -3.56 -146.02
N GLU A 350 -79.21 -3.95 -146.89
CA GLU A 350 -77.95 -4.57 -146.47
C GLU A 350 -77.11 -3.60 -145.62
N LYS A 351 -76.99 -2.34 -146.06
CA LYS A 351 -76.31 -1.28 -145.29
C LYS A 351 -76.99 -1.03 -143.94
N GLU A 352 -78.32 -1.02 -143.86
CA GLU A 352 -79.06 -0.87 -142.59
C GLU A 352 -78.81 -2.05 -141.64
N ALA A 353 -78.82 -3.29 -142.16
CA ALA A 353 -78.50 -4.49 -141.37
C ALA A 353 -77.06 -4.46 -140.86
N LYS A 354 -76.09 -4.10 -141.72
CA LYS A 354 -74.66 -3.98 -141.36
C LYS A 354 -74.37 -2.79 -140.45
N GLN A 355 -75.18 -1.73 -140.49
CA GLN A 355 -75.14 -0.64 -139.50
C GLN A 355 -75.70 -1.09 -138.14
N LYS A 356 -76.76 -1.90 -138.10
CA LYS A 356 -77.29 -2.48 -136.86
C LYS A 356 -76.27 -3.41 -136.20
N GLU A 357 -75.66 -4.32 -136.97
CA GLU A 357 -74.57 -5.19 -136.51
C GLU A 357 -73.38 -4.37 -135.96
N MET A 358 -73.03 -3.25 -136.61
CA MET A 358 -71.96 -2.36 -136.14
C MET A 358 -72.33 -1.64 -134.83
N ASN A 359 -73.60 -1.28 -134.64
CA ASN A 359 -74.09 -0.68 -133.39
C ASN A 359 -74.07 -1.70 -132.24
N GLU A 360 -74.48 -2.94 -132.49
CA GLU A 360 -74.44 -4.04 -131.51
C GLU A 360 -73.01 -4.39 -131.11
N LEU A 361 -72.09 -4.54 -132.08
CA LEU A 361 -70.66 -4.72 -131.83
C LEU A 361 -70.03 -3.54 -131.07
N GLN A 362 -70.43 -2.30 -131.36
CA GLN A 362 -69.96 -1.14 -130.60
C GLN A 362 -70.47 -1.14 -129.16
N GLN A 363 -71.70 -1.61 -128.91
CA GLN A 363 -72.24 -1.76 -127.56
C GLN A 363 -71.53 -2.88 -126.78
N GLU A 364 -71.23 -4.03 -127.41
CA GLU A 364 -70.44 -5.11 -126.78
C GLU A 364 -68.99 -4.70 -126.51
N LEU A 365 -68.34 -4.02 -127.46
CA LEU A 365 -66.99 -3.48 -127.30
C LEU A 365 -66.94 -2.45 -126.16
N SER A 366 -67.96 -1.61 -126.03
CA SER A 366 -68.08 -0.67 -124.91
C SER A 366 -68.22 -1.39 -123.57
N ARG A 367 -69.16 -2.35 -123.43
CA ARG A 367 -69.33 -3.17 -122.21
C ARG A 367 -68.02 -3.88 -121.81
N THR A 368 -67.35 -4.50 -122.78
CA THR A 368 -66.10 -5.25 -122.53
C THR A 368 -64.95 -4.32 -122.15
N SER A 369 -64.84 -3.15 -122.78
CA SER A 369 -63.82 -2.15 -122.43
C SER A 369 -64.06 -1.54 -121.04
N THR A 370 -65.31 -1.36 -120.63
CA THR A 370 -65.66 -0.97 -119.25
C THR A 370 -65.27 -2.06 -118.26
N SER A 371 -65.59 -3.34 -118.53
CA SER A 371 -65.14 -4.48 -117.69
C SER A 371 -63.62 -4.51 -117.52
N TYR A 372 -62.88 -4.48 -118.64
CA TYR A 372 -61.43 -4.47 -118.67
C TYR A 372 -60.81 -3.36 -117.81
N ASN A 373 -61.29 -2.12 -117.99
CA ASN A 373 -60.77 -0.97 -117.26
C ASN A 373 -61.14 -1.00 -115.77
N VAL A 374 -62.33 -1.48 -115.40
CA VAL A 374 -62.74 -1.69 -114.00
C VAL A 374 -61.88 -2.77 -113.33
N ASN A 375 -61.66 -3.90 -114.02
CA ASN A 375 -60.83 -5.00 -113.49
C ASN A 375 -59.37 -4.55 -113.26
N ARG A 376 -58.80 -3.77 -114.19
CA ARG A 376 -57.47 -3.15 -114.02
C ARG A 376 -57.43 -2.10 -112.89
N LYS A 377 -58.43 -1.21 -112.79
CA LYS A 377 -58.56 -0.23 -111.68
C LYS A 377 -58.61 -0.95 -110.32
N ASN A 378 -59.36 -2.06 -110.23
CA ASN A 378 -59.45 -2.88 -109.03
C ASN A 378 -58.12 -3.57 -108.68
N GLN A 379 -57.41 -4.15 -109.66
CA GLN A 379 -56.09 -4.75 -109.47
C GLN A 379 -55.08 -3.74 -108.89
N VAL A 380 -55.06 -2.52 -109.45
CA VAL A 380 -54.20 -1.42 -108.98
C VAL A 380 -54.52 -1.04 -107.53
N PHE A 381 -55.80 -0.82 -107.18
CA PHE A 381 -56.18 -0.51 -105.79
C PHE A 381 -55.90 -1.65 -104.81
N LYS A 382 -56.04 -2.91 -105.22
CA LYS A 382 -55.70 -4.07 -104.40
C LYS A 382 -54.23 -4.05 -103.98
N GLN A 383 -53.32 -3.81 -104.94
CA GLN A 383 -51.89 -3.70 -104.65
C GLN A 383 -51.52 -2.46 -103.83
N VAL A 384 -52.20 -1.33 -104.02
CA VAL A 384 -52.04 -0.15 -103.14
C VAL A 384 -52.45 -0.48 -101.70
N ASN A 385 -53.59 -1.13 -101.51
CA ASN A 385 -54.06 -1.52 -100.18
C ASN A 385 -53.10 -2.53 -99.52
N ASN A 386 -52.58 -3.50 -100.27
CA ASN A 386 -51.58 -4.46 -99.77
C ASN A 386 -50.27 -3.77 -99.38
N PHE A 387 -49.75 -2.86 -100.21
CA PHE A 387 -48.57 -2.06 -99.86
C PHE A 387 -48.79 -1.16 -98.64
N LEU A 388 -49.92 -0.45 -98.55
CA LEU A 388 -50.26 0.41 -97.41
C LEU A 388 -50.60 -0.37 -96.13
N LYS A 389 -50.91 -1.67 -96.24
CA LYS A 389 -50.99 -2.61 -95.12
C LYS A 389 -49.58 -2.98 -94.63
N VAL A 390 -48.73 -3.53 -95.51
CA VAL A 390 -47.35 -3.94 -95.18
C VAL A 390 -46.50 -2.76 -94.66
N LYS A 391 -46.66 -1.55 -95.23
CA LYS A 391 -46.01 -0.31 -94.74
C LYS A 391 -46.49 0.10 -93.33
N GLY A 392 -47.71 -0.28 -92.93
CA GLY A 392 -48.21 -0.11 -91.56
C GLY A 392 -47.77 -1.21 -90.59
N GLU A 393 -47.62 -2.44 -91.07
CA GLU A 393 -47.05 -3.55 -90.30
C GLU A 393 -45.55 -3.28 -90.02
N PHE A 394 -44.82 -2.75 -91.01
CA PHE A 394 -43.44 -2.27 -90.84
C PHE A 394 -43.33 -1.08 -89.86
N LEU A 395 -44.30 -0.14 -89.88
CA LEU A 395 -44.36 0.94 -88.89
C LEU A 395 -44.49 0.36 -87.47
N THR A 396 -45.40 -0.62 -87.28
CA THR A 396 -45.63 -1.28 -85.97
C THR A 396 -44.39 -2.05 -85.50
N LEU A 397 -43.76 -2.82 -86.41
CA LEU A 397 -42.50 -3.51 -86.14
C LEU A 397 -41.38 -2.55 -85.71
N ARG A 398 -41.35 -1.32 -86.25
CA ARG A 398 -40.41 -0.28 -85.81
C ARG A 398 -40.75 0.28 -84.43
N GLU A 399 -42.04 0.47 -84.11
CA GLU A 399 -42.47 0.90 -82.76
C GLU A 399 -42.03 -0.14 -81.71
N GLU A 400 -42.29 -1.43 -81.96
CA GLU A 400 -41.80 -2.54 -81.13
C GLU A 400 -40.27 -2.61 -81.04
N ALA A 401 -39.56 -2.40 -82.16
CA ALA A 401 -38.10 -2.43 -82.18
C ALA A 401 -37.52 -1.29 -81.32
N ILE A 402 -38.02 -0.07 -81.46
CA ILE A 402 -37.58 1.09 -80.66
C ILE A 402 -37.79 0.83 -79.16
N GLU A 403 -38.92 0.24 -78.76
CA GLU A 403 -39.18 -0.11 -77.37
C GLU A 403 -38.18 -1.15 -76.85
N LYS A 404 -37.97 -2.24 -77.59
CA LYS A 404 -37.07 -3.34 -77.19
C LYS A 404 -35.61 -2.87 -77.13
N LEU A 405 -35.18 -2.01 -78.07
CA LEU A 405 -33.86 -1.39 -78.07
C LEU A 405 -33.68 -0.40 -76.91
N GLN A 406 -34.69 0.41 -76.59
CA GLN A 406 -34.64 1.31 -75.43
C GLN A 406 -34.58 0.52 -74.11
N ASN A 407 -35.32 -0.58 -73.99
CA ASN A 407 -35.23 -1.45 -72.81
C ASN A 407 -33.85 -2.11 -72.71
N CYS A 408 -33.26 -2.55 -73.82
CA CYS A 408 -31.87 -3.03 -73.86
C CYS A 408 -30.86 -1.96 -73.42
N TYR A 409 -31.01 -0.71 -73.88
CA TYR A 409 -30.19 0.44 -73.47
C TYR A 409 -30.34 0.74 -71.97
N ASN A 410 -31.58 0.86 -71.47
CA ASN A 410 -31.88 1.13 -70.06
C ASN A 410 -31.29 0.04 -69.15
N ASN A 411 -31.33 -1.22 -69.58
CA ASN A 411 -30.76 -2.36 -68.86
C ASN A 411 -29.22 -2.34 -68.87
N LEU A 412 -28.57 -1.94 -69.97
CA LEU A 412 -27.12 -1.74 -70.03
C LEU A 412 -26.69 -0.60 -69.10
N GLU A 413 -27.28 0.59 -69.23
CA GLU A 413 -26.94 1.78 -68.45
C GLU A 413 -27.16 1.56 -66.95
N SER A 414 -28.32 1.02 -66.55
CA SER A 414 -28.59 0.72 -65.14
C SER A 414 -27.74 -0.42 -64.57
N SER A 415 -27.16 -1.29 -65.42
CA SER A 415 -26.15 -2.28 -64.99
C SER A 415 -24.79 -1.62 -64.75
N ILE A 416 -24.37 -0.70 -65.63
CA ILE A 416 -23.10 0.05 -65.51
C ILE A 416 -23.11 0.96 -64.27
N ASN A 417 -24.23 1.65 -64.03
CA ASN A 417 -24.37 2.62 -62.94
C ASN A 417 -24.42 1.99 -61.54
N LYS A 418 -24.68 0.68 -61.42
CA LYS A 418 -24.70 -0.06 -60.13
C LYS A 418 -23.34 -0.67 -59.74
N GLU A 419 -22.36 -0.67 -60.63
CA GLU A 419 -21.10 -1.43 -60.44
C GLU A 419 -20.04 -0.59 -59.70
N SER A 420 -20.07 -0.62 -58.36
CA SER A 420 -19.21 0.18 -57.46
C SER A 420 -17.86 -0.48 -57.09
N THR A 421 -17.25 -1.23 -58.00
CA THR A 421 -16.04 -2.04 -57.71
C THR A 421 -14.73 -1.35 -58.16
N ILE A 422 -13.59 -1.80 -57.61
CA ILE A 422 -12.22 -1.39 -57.99
C ILE A 422 -12.04 -1.35 -59.51
N VAL A 423 -11.43 -0.27 -60.02
CA VAL A 423 -11.40 0.13 -61.45
C VAL A 423 -11.09 -1.01 -62.43
N SER A 424 -10.04 -1.81 -62.19
CA SER A 424 -9.64 -2.88 -63.11
C SER A 424 -10.69 -4.01 -63.20
N ILE A 425 -11.33 -4.34 -62.07
CA ILE A 425 -12.40 -5.36 -62.01
C ILE A 425 -13.69 -4.80 -62.63
N ARG A 426 -13.99 -3.51 -62.37
CA ARG A 426 -15.10 -2.77 -62.97
C ARG A 426 -15.03 -2.80 -64.50
N ASN A 427 -13.88 -2.49 -65.09
CA ASN A 427 -13.69 -2.52 -66.54
C ASN A 427 -13.94 -3.91 -67.16
N MET A 428 -13.44 -4.99 -66.52
CA MET A 428 -13.64 -6.36 -67.01
C MET A 428 -15.11 -6.80 -66.93
N LYS A 429 -15.85 -6.38 -65.90
CA LYS A 429 -17.28 -6.64 -65.77
C LYS A 429 -18.12 -5.82 -66.77
N ILE A 430 -17.82 -4.53 -66.91
CA ILE A 430 -18.52 -3.65 -67.87
C ILE A 430 -18.38 -4.22 -69.29
N SER A 431 -17.19 -4.61 -69.73
CA SER A 431 -17.01 -5.22 -71.06
C SER A 431 -17.90 -6.46 -71.27
N LYS A 432 -18.01 -7.35 -70.27
CA LYS A 432 -18.90 -8.53 -70.34
C LYS A 432 -20.39 -8.15 -70.39
N LEU A 433 -20.81 -7.09 -69.71
CA LEU A 433 -22.18 -6.57 -69.77
C LEU A 433 -22.47 -5.94 -71.15
N THR A 434 -21.57 -5.09 -71.64
CA THR A 434 -21.67 -4.48 -72.97
C THR A 434 -21.70 -5.53 -74.08
N ASP A 435 -20.92 -6.61 -73.95
CA ASP A 435 -20.97 -7.76 -74.87
C ASP A 435 -22.30 -8.52 -74.85
N LYS A 436 -22.96 -8.64 -73.69
CA LYS A 436 -24.29 -9.24 -73.58
C LYS A 436 -25.31 -8.36 -74.31
N TYR A 437 -25.41 -7.09 -73.93
CA TYR A 437 -26.41 -6.18 -74.48
C TYR A 437 -26.14 -5.81 -75.95
N THR A 438 -24.88 -5.82 -76.41
CA THR A 438 -24.56 -5.70 -77.86
C THR A 438 -25.22 -6.83 -78.67
N LYS A 439 -25.16 -8.08 -78.19
CA LYS A 439 -25.81 -9.24 -78.87
C LYS A 439 -27.33 -9.12 -78.86
N GLU A 440 -27.90 -8.68 -77.74
CA GLU A 440 -29.34 -8.48 -77.55
C GLU A 440 -29.87 -7.39 -78.50
N PHE A 441 -29.20 -6.22 -78.53
CA PHE A 441 -29.45 -5.12 -79.45
C PHE A 441 -29.36 -5.56 -80.92
N GLN A 442 -28.27 -6.21 -81.32
CA GLN A 442 -28.07 -6.72 -82.68
C GLN A 442 -29.15 -7.73 -83.09
N SER A 443 -29.60 -8.60 -82.18
CA SER A 443 -30.66 -9.59 -82.46
C SER A 443 -32.02 -8.93 -82.75
N ILE A 444 -32.34 -7.83 -82.06
CA ILE A 444 -33.55 -7.03 -82.33
C ILE A 444 -33.47 -6.40 -83.73
N LEU A 445 -32.29 -5.89 -84.13
CA LEU A 445 -32.11 -5.27 -85.45
C LEU A 445 -32.21 -6.25 -86.62
N VAL A 446 -31.76 -7.50 -86.45
CA VAL A 446 -31.96 -8.56 -87.47
C VAL A 446 -33.45 -8.72 -87.78
N LYS A 447 -34.29 -8.90 -86.74
CA LYS A 447 -35.75 -9.04 -86.89
C LYS A 447 -36.42 -7.81 -87.52
N TYR A 448 -35.92 -6.61 -87.23
CA TYR A 448 -36.38 -5.38 -87.90
C TYR A 448 -36.03 -5.36 -89.40
N ASN A 449 -34.83 -5.82 -89.77
CA ASN A 449 -34.39 -5.86 -91.16
C ASN A 449 -35.18 -6.87 -92.01
N ASP A 450 -35.67 -7.96 -91.42
CA ASP A 450 -36.57 -8.91 -92.11
C ASP A 450 -37.86 -8.22 -92.59
N GLY A 451 -38.47 -7.37 -91.76
CA GLY A 451 -39.64 -6.57 -92.13
C GLY A 451 -39.34 -5.49 -93.17
N LEU A 452 -38.13 -4.90 -93.14
CA LEU A 452 -37.68 -3.96 -94.17
C LEU A 452 -37.51 -4.66 -95.54
N LEU A 453 -37.02 -5.90 -95.54
CA LEU A 453 -36.93 -6.72 -96.75
C LEU A 453 -38.32 -7.04 -97.31
N GLU A 454 -39.31 -7.32 -96.46
CA GLU A 454 -40.69 -7.57 -96.90
C GLU A 454 -41.36 -6.33 -97.48
N LEU A 455 -41.18 -5.15 -96.86
CA LEU A 455 -41.64 -3.88 -97.42
C LEU A 455 -41.05 -3.63 -98.82
N ASN A 456 -39.77 -3.97 -99.02
CA ASN A 456 -39.09 -3.82 -100.31
C ASN A 456 -39.72 -4.71 -101.40
N LYS A 457 -40.00 -5.99 -101.11
CA LYS A 457 -40.68 -6.90 -102.06
C LYS A 457 -42.03 -6.33 -102.51
N ASN A 458 -42.82 -5.84 -101.55
CA ASN A 458 -44.16 -5.32 -101.80
C ASN A 458 -44.13 -4.00 -102.60
N TYR A 459 -43.13 -3.14 -102.37
CA TYR A 459 -42.89 -1.96 -103.21
C TYR A 459 -42.62 -2.34 -104.68
N TYR A 460 -41.70 -3.28 -104.97
CA TYR A 460 -41.44 -3.72 -106.35
C TYR A 460 -42.65 -4.41 -106.99
N SER A 461 -43.41 -5.20 -106.22
CA SER A 461 -44.65 -5.84 -106.67
C SER A 461 -45.72 -4.81 -107.09
N LEU A 462 -45.91 -3.75 -106.29
CA LEU A 462 -46.77 -2.62 -106.64
C LEU A 462 -46.25 -1.87 -107.88
N LYS A 463 -44.95 -1.57 -107.94
CA LYS A 463 -44.35 -0.81 -109.06
C LYS A 463 -44.54 -1.50 -110.41
N ASN A 464 -44.44 -2.82 -110.45
CA ASN A 464 -44.70 -3.60 -111.67
C ASN A 464 -46.17 -3.48 -112.11
N VAL A 465 -47.13 -3.65 -111.20
CA VAL A 465 -48.56 -3.56 -111.50
C VAL A 465 -48.98 -2.15 -111.93
N ILE A 466 -48.37 -1.09 -111.38
CA ILE A 466 -48.56 0.29 -111.85
C ILE A 466 -48.03 0.47 -113.28
N GLN A 467 -46.85 -0.06 -113.59
CA GLN A 467 -46.25 0.03 -114.92
C GLN A 467 -47.05 -0.73 -116.01
N GLU A 468 -47.62 -1.89 -115.68
CA GLU A 468 -48.55 -2.64 -116.55
C GLU A 468 -49.88 -1.92 -116.78
N ASN A 469 -50.25 -1.01 -115.86
CA ASN A 469 -51.52 -0.27 -115.88
C ASN A 469 -51.34 1.25 -116.13
N LYS A 470 -50.18 1.69 -116.64
CA LYS A 470 -49.82 3.09 -116.93
C LYS A 470 -50.76 3.84 -117.89
N GLU A 471 -51.61 3.11 -118.62
CA GLU A 471 -52.64 3.67 -119.49
C GLU A 471 -53.84 4.23 -118.72
N LEU A 472 -54.00 3.86 -117.45
CA LEU A 472 -55.06 4.37 -116.58
C LEU A 472 -54.57 5.59 -115.82
N GLU A 473 -55.36 6.66 -115.86
CA GLU A 473 -55.16 7.88 -115.06
C GLU A 473 -54.95 7.60 -113.57
N VAL A 474 -55.69 6.63 -113.01
CA VAL A 474 -55.58 6.19 -111.61
C VAL A 474 -54.17 5.71 -111.25
N SER A 475 -53.48 5.04 -112.18
CA SER A 475 -52.11 4.53 -111.99
C SER A 475 -51.11 5.68 -111.90
N LEU A 476 -51.26 6.70 -112.76
CA LEU A 476 -50.43 7.90 -112.76
C LEU A 476 -50.66 8.74 -111.49
N MET A 477 -51.91 8.82 -111.00
CA MET A 477 -52.20 9.48 -109.72
C MET A 477 -51.57 8.73 -108.54
N ILE A 478 -51.65 7.39 -108.51
CA ILE A 478 -51.04 6.55 -107.47
C ILE A 478 -49.51 6.62 -107.49
N GLU A 479 -48.89 6.63 -108.67
CA GLU A 479 -47.44 6.77 -108.85
C GLU A 479 -46.91 8.06 -108.21
N ASN A 480 -47.68 9.15 -108.30
CA ASN A 480 -47.38 10.43 -107.66
C ASN A 480 -47.67 10.44 -106.16
N ILE A 481 -48.83 9.92 -105.70
CA ILE A 481 -49.22 9.86 -104.28
C ILE A 481 -48.20 9.05 -103.47
N LEU A 482 -47.85 7.85 -103.94
CA LEU A 482 -46.89 6.95 -103.30
C LEU A 482 -45.43 7.21 -103.72
N LYS A 483 -45.20 8.25 -104.54
CA LYS A 483 -43.89 8.75 -104.96
C LYS A 483 -42.95 7.64 -105.48
N LEU A 484 -43.50 6.71 -106.28
CA LEU A 484 -42.85 5.43 -106.60
C LEU A 484 -41.54 5.57 -107.41
N ASN A 485 -41.24 6.74 -107.97
CA ASN A 485 -39.97 7.02 -108.65
C ASN A 485 -38.89 7.65 -107.75
N SER A 486 -39.22 8.06 -106.53
CA SER A 486 -38.27 8.53 -105.51
C SER A 486 -38.24 7.68 -104.25
N PHE A 487 -38.95 6.54 -104.22
CA PHE A 487 -38.87 5.57 -103.13
C PHE A 487 -37.44 5.02 -103.01
N ASN A 488 -36.80 5.35 -101.89
CA ASN A 488 -35.47 4.87 -101.53
C ASN A 488 -35.56 4.04 -100.24
N LEU A 489 -35.20 2.76 -100.31
CA LEU A 489 -35.18 1.85 -99.16
C LEU A 489 -34.16 2.29 -98.09
N ASP A 490 -33.07 2.93 -98.50
CA ASP A 490 -31.99 3.34 -97.59
C ASP A 490 -32.41 4.51 -96.68
N LYS A 491 -33.50 5.24 -97.02
CA LYS A 491 -34.19 6.14 -96.08
C LYS A 491 -34.62 5.42 -94.79
N TYR A 492 -34.81 4.10 -94.85
CA TYR A 492 -35.27 3.26 -93.76
C TYR A 492 -34.16 2.38 -93.14
N LYS A 493 -32.94 2.40 -93.71
CA LYS A 493 -31.71 1.81 -93.14
C LYS A 493 -30.90 2.91 -92.45
N ILE A 494 -31.13 3.10 -91.15
CA ILE A 494 -30.68 4.30 -90.41
C ILE A 494 -29.73 3.95 -89.26
N PHE A 495 -29.17 2.75 -89.30
CA PHE A 495 -28.14 2.32 -88.37
C PHE A 495 -26.81 2.89 -88.82
N LYS A 496 -26.21 3.72 -87.96
CA LYS A 496 -24.91 4.35 -88.15
C LYS A 496 -23.79 3.47 -87.60
N PHE A 497 -24.09 2.62 -86.61
CA PHE A 497 -23.10 1.81 -85.91
C PHE A 497 -23.41 0.31 -85.85
N ALA A 498 -24.68 -0.07 -85.67
CA ALA A 498 -25.02 -1.47 -85.40
C ALA A 498 -25.00 -2.39 -86.64
N THR A 499 -24.92 -1.85 -87.86
CA THR A 499 -24.74 -2.62 -89.10
C THR A 499 -23.28 -3.00 -89.34
N ASN A 500 -22.79 -4.00 -88.60
CA ASN A 500 -21.78 -4.97 -89.06
C ASN A 500 -21.65 -6.12 -88.05
N SER A 501 -22.44 -7.19 -88.23
CA SER A 501 -22.33 -8.42 -87.43
C SER A 501 -22.72 -9.71 -88.17
N GLN A 502 -22.58 -9.74 -89.50
CA GLN A 502 -22.41 -11.01 -90.23
C GLN A 502 -20.93 -11.27 -90.59
N GLU A 503 -20.07 -10.25 -90.55
CA GLU A 503 -18.74 -10.30 -91.16
C GLU A 503 -17.61 -9.94 -90.17
N GLY A 504 -17.15 -10.95 -89.43
CA GLY A 504 -15.85 -11.02 -88.72
C GLY A 504 -15.62 -10.09 -87.52
N THR A 505 -15.93 -8.80 -87.64
CA THR A 505 -15.39 -7.73 -86.81
C THR A 505 -16.49 -7.19 -85.89
N ARG A 506 -16.75 -7.88 -84.78
CA ARG A 506 -17.74 -7.41 -83.79
C ARG A 506 -17.28 -6.11 -83.13
N ILE A 507 -17.76 -4.99 -83.64
CA ILE A 507 -17.72 -3.71 -82.93
C ILE A 507 -18.61 -3.84 -81.70
N GLN A 508 -18.03 -3.66 -80.51
CA GLN A 508 -18.77 -3.61 -79.25
C GLN A 508 -19.52 -2.27 -79.18
N LEU A 509 -20.86 -2.32 -79.09
CA LEU A 509 -21.69 -1.10 -79.08
C LEU A 509 -21.71 -0.52 -77.66
N ASN A 510 -21.28 0.74 -77.51
CA ASN A 510 -21.43 1.50 -76.26
C ASN A 510 -22.81 2.20 -76.19
N SER A 511 -23.19 2.73 -75.01
CA SER A 511 -24.48 3.43 -74.84
C SER A 511 -24.72 4.49 -75.92
N ASN A 512 -23.76 5.37 -76.17
CA ASN A 512 -23.90 6.49 -77.11
C ASN A 512 -24.20 6.00 -78.54
N MET A 513 -23.53 4.93 -78.98
CA MET A 513 -23.78 4.29 -80.28
C MET A 513 -25.18 3.67 -80.36
N MET A 514 -25.64 3.02 -79.29
CA MET A 514 -27.00 2.49 -79.19
C MET A 514 -28.05 3.62 -79.20
N GLU A 515 -27.77 4.73 -78.51
CA GLU A 515 -28.66 5.89 -78.40
C GLU A 515 -28.80 6.63 -79.73
N GLU A 516 -27.69 6.85 -80.45
CA GLU A 516 -27.72 7.45 -81.79
C GLU A 516 -28.56 6.61 -82.77
N ASP A 517 -28.42 5.28 -82.75
CA ASP A 517 -29.22 4.38 -83.60
C ASP A 517 -30.72 4.36 -83.18
N ILE A 518 -31.04 4.38 -81.88
CA ILE A 518 -32.42 4.51 -81.37
C ILE A 518 -33.04 5.85 -81.78
N ASN A 519 -32.33 6.96 -81.60
CA ASN A 519 -32.83 8.30 -81.92
C ASN A 519 -33.02 8.47 -83.44
N SER A 520 -32.15 7.85 -84.25
CA SER A 520 -32.29 7.79 -85.72
C SER A 520 -33.53 7.02 -86.15
N LEU A 521 -33.83 5.86 -85.54
CA LEU A 521 -35.09 5.14 -85.74
C LEU A 521 -36.32 5.98 -85.32
N ARG A 522 -36.27 6.64 -84.17
CA ARG A 522 -37.37 7.49 -83.65
C ARG A 522 -37.70 8.66 -84.57
N LYS A 523 -36.68 9.35 -85.10
CA LYS A 523 -36.90 10.46 -86.03
C LYS A 523 -37.67 9.99 -87.27
N ASN A 524 -37.22 8.92 -87.91
CA ASN A 524 -37.84 8.41 -89.13
C ASN A 524 -39.13 7.61 -88.87
N LEU A 525 -39.39 7.15 -87.64
CA LEU A 525 -40.71 6.65 -87.22
C LEU A 525 -41.76 7.75 -87.41
N ASN A 526 -41.50 8.96 -86.92
CA ASN A 526 -42.41 10.09 -87.06
C ASN A 526 -42.61 10.49 -88.53
N GLU A 527 -41.54 10.51 -89.32
CA GLU A 527 -41.60 10.76 -90.77
C GLU A 527 -42.46 9.70 -91.49
N LEU A 528 -42.23 8.42 -91.24
CA LEU A 528 -43.00 7.30 -91.82
C LEU A 528 -44.48 7.33 -91.40
N LYS A 529 -44.76 7.70 -90.14
CA LYS A 529 -46.12 7.82 -89.59
C LYS A 529 -46.89 8.98 -90.23
N LEU A 530 -46.23 10.08 -90.56
CA LEU A 530 -46.82 11.17 -91.34
C LEU A 530 -47.03 10.76 -92.81
N GLU A 531 -46.03 10.16 -93.44
CA GLU A 531 -46.06 9.68 -94.84
C GLU A 531 -47.22 8.71 -95.05
N LEU A 532 -47.30 7.65 -94.25
CA LEU A 532 -48.37 6.63 -94.35
C LEU A 532 -49.78 7.22 -94.10
N ASN A 533 -49.91 8.21 -93.22
CA ASN A 533 -51.20 8.89 -92.95
C ASN A 533 -51.58 9.94 -94.01
N GLN A 534 -50.64 10.39 -94.84
CA GLN A 534 -50.91 11.15 -96.06
C GLN A 534 -51.39 10.19 -97.17
N GLU A 535 -50.57 9.19 -97.49
CA GLU A 535 -50.84 8.20 -98.54
C GLU A 535 -52.20 7.51 -98.34
N ARG A 536 -52.51 7.06 -97.11
CA ARG A 536 -53.81 6.42 -96.79
C ARG A 536 -55.02 7.35 -96.91
N ARG A 537 -54.86 8.67 -96.87
CA ARG A 537 -55.96 9.63 -97.15
C ARG A 537 -56.10 9.86 -98.65
N GLU A 538 -55.00 10.16 -99.33
CA GLU A 538 -55.00 10.47 -100.76
C GLU A 538 -55.46 9.26 -101.60
N SER A 539 -54.99 8.04 -101.28
CA SER A 539 -55.45 6.82 -101.94
C SER A 539 -56.92 6.46 -101.64
N LYS A 540 -57.45 6.84 -100.47
CA LYS A 540 -58.89 6.65 -100.14
C LYS A 540 -59.78 7.61 -100.92
N ASN A 541 -59.36 8.88 -101.03
CA ASN A 541 -60.08 9.87 -101.83
C ASN A 541 -60.14 9.44 -103.31
N LEU A 542 -59.04 8.86 -103.83
CA LEU A 542 -58.96 8.33 -105.18
C LEU A 542 -59.84 7.09 -105.42
N ALA A 543 -60.10 6.30 -104.37
CA ALA A 543 -60.99 5.12 -104.44
C ALA A 543 -62.49 5.47 -104.32
N ALA A 544 -62.83 6.71 -103.97
CA ALA A 544 -64.20 7.22 -103.89
C ALA A 544 -64.69 7.88 -105.20
N VAL A 545 -63.87 7.83 -106.27
CA VAL A 545 -64.08 8.38 -107.62
C VAL A 545 -63.78 7.29 -108.64
#